data_AF-X1EKB9-F1
#
_entry.id   AF-X1EKB9-F1
#
_cell.length_a   1.000
_cell.length_b   1.000
_cell.length_c   1.000
_cell.angle_alpha   90.00
_cell.angle_beta   90.00
_cell.angle_gamma   90.00
#
_symmetry.space_group_name_H-M   'P 1'
#
loop_
_entity.id
_entity.type
_entity.pdbx_description
1 polymer ?
#
loop_
_entity_poly.entity_id
_entity_poly.type
_entity_poly.pdbx_seq_one_letter_code
_entity_poly.pdbx_strand_id
1 'polypeptide(L)'
;MDLFPDIRDFTPRRSECLVLMPFGEEIDAIYIGAIAPGVEDAGLSPVRADDLRQDPFIPRDIWRAIHEAEMIIADVTGNNPNVLWELGVAHGRHRPVIMLTQSIGDLPFDLMSVRAVPYSRDRHGLERLRMELPEEIRAALRESRGLLWDMLSPLDALALEPCYIVARPLPWTGRGDPDAQDYHTYSHRTGRTKTRGSYIGIRGLIRAFGEMYRERLIPEVIDSEVIDPKLMQEPHNLYLIGSGKINQWTEH
;
A
#
# COMPACT_ATOMS: atom_id res chain seq x y z
N MET A 1 32.36 8.45 1.18
CA MET A 1 30.96 8.19 1.58
C MET A 1 30.19 7.89 0.30
N ASP A 2 29.42 6.81 0.24
CA ASP A 2 28.67 6.46 -0.97
C ASP A 2 27.45 7.39 -1.17
N LEU A 3 27.34 8.05 -2.31
CA LEU A 3 26.26 9.00 -2.58
C LEU A 3 24.92 8.27 -2.77
N PHE A 4 24.97 7.03 -3.26
CA PHE A 4 23.81 6.20 -3.53
C PHE A 4 24.01 4.84 -2.85
N PRO A 5 23.60 4.71 -1.57
CA PRO A 5 23.69 3.45 -0.84
C PRO A 5 22.94 2.33 -1.56
N ASP A 6 23.34 1.09 -1.27
CA ASP A 6 22.70 -0.09 -1.83
C ASP A 6 21.21 -0.11 -1.47
N ILE A 7 20.37 -0.39 -2.47
CA ILE A 7 18.91 -0.42 -2.32
C ILE A 7 18.47 -1.43 -1.25
N ARG A 8 19.28 -2.46 -1.00
CA ARG A 8 19.02 -3.50 0.01
C ARG A 8 19.09 -3.00 1.46
N ASP A 9 19.69 -1.83 1.67
CA ASP A 9 19.83 -1.24 3.00
C ASP A 9 18.57 -0.45 3.43
N PHE A 10 17.61 -0.24 2.53
CA PHE A 10 16.42 0.56 2.80
C PHE A 10 15.23 -0.28 3.25
N THR A 11 14.55 0.18 4.30
CA THR A 11 13.32 -0.44 4.80
C THR A 11 12.11 0.42 4.40
N PRO A 12 11.15 -0.12 3.63
CA PRO A 12 9.95 0.64 3.24
C PRO A 12 9.18 1.17 4.46
N ARG A 13 8.85 2.46 4.43
CA ARG A 13 8.00 3.18 5.37
C ARG A 13 6.61 3.34 4.76
N ARG A 14 5.77 2.32 4.96
CA ARG A 14 4.44 2.16 4.35
C ARG A 14 3.34 3.00 4.99
N SER A 15 3.71 4.21 5.39
CA SER A 15 2.77 5.26 5.77
C SER A 15 3.28 6.62 5.34
N GLU A 16 4.46 6.72 4.72
CA GLU A 16 5.02 8.00 4.29
C GLU A 16 4.73 8.23 2.80
N CYS A 17 4.15 9.39 2.51
CA CYS A 17 4.02 9.93 1.16
C CYS A 17 5.09 11.00 0.97
N LEU A 18 6.08 10.72 0.11
CA LEU A 18 7.12 11.69 -0.20
C LEU A 18 6.59 12.71 -1.21
N VAL A 19 6.67 13.99 -0.88
CA VAL A 19 6.26 15.10 -1.73
C VAL A 19 7.51 15.74 -2.34
N LEU A 20 7.66 15.57 -3.66
CA LEU A 20 8.68 16.21 -4.48
C LEU A 20 8.05 17.47 -5.09
N MET A 21 8.57 18.64 -4.77
CA MET A 21 8.02 19.89 -5.28
C MET A 21 9.09 20.98 -5.43
N PRO A 22 8.85 22.01 -6.25
CA PRO A 22 9.71 23.18 -6.29
C PRO A 22 9.68 23.94 -4.95
N PHE A 23 10.71 24.73 -4.71
CA PHE A 23 10.84 25.55 -3.49
C PHE A 23 10.26 26.96 -3.71
N GLY A 24 9.67 27.55 -2.67
CA GLY A 24 9.29 28.97 -2.63
C GLY A 24 8.07 29.26 -1.74
N GLU A 25 7.94 30.49 -1.24
CA GLU A 25 6.85 30.88 -0.32
C GLU A 25 5.44 30.62 -0.89
N GLU A 26 5.24 30.88 -2.19
CA GLU A 26 3.95 30.59 -2.86
C GLU A 26 3.67 29.08 -2.95
N ILE A 27 4.72 28.26 -2.96
CA ILE A 27 4.65 26.80 -3.05
C ILE A 27 4.40 26.19 -1.67
N ASP A 28 4.91 26.81 -0.60
CA ASP A 28 4.63 26.43 0.79
C ASP A 28 3.13 26.51 1.10
N ALA A 29 2.44 27.54 0.59
CA ALA A 29 0.99 27.68 0.78
C ALA A 29 0.20 26.54 0.13
N ILE A 30 0.65 26.04 -1.03
CA ILE A 30 0.04 24.91 -1.74
C ILE A 30 0.24 23.62 -0.95
N TYR A 31 1.46 23.41 -0.43
CA TYR A 31 1.76 22.25 0.41
C TYR A 31 0.90 22.21 1.67
N ILE A 32 0.90 23.29 2.45
CA ILE A 32 0.20 23.38 3.73
C ILE A 32 -1.33 23.38 3.53
N GLY A 33 -1.80 24.07 2.49
CA GLY A 33 -3.24 24.27 2.27
C GLY A 33 -3.96 23.11 1.60
N ALA A 34 -3.26 22.33 0.77
CA ALA A 34 -3.89 21.31 -0.08
C ALA A 34 -3.18 19.94 -0.04
N ILE A 35 -1.88 19.90 -0.31
CA ILE A 35 -1.17 18.61 -0.50
C ILE A 35 -1.07 17.84 0.82
N ALA A 36 -0.49 18.45 1.87
CA ALA A 36 -0.32 17.78 3.15
C ALA A 36 -1.66 17.34 3.77
N PRO A 37 -2.70 18.19 3.85
CA PRO A 37 -4.01 17.75 4.33
C PRO A 37 -4.63 16.64 3.48
N GLY A 38 -4.51 16.70 2.15
CA GLY A 38 -5.04 15.64 1.27
C GLY A 38 -4.33 14.30 1.45
N VAL A 39 -3.02 14.32 1.75
CA VAL A 39 -2.26 13.12 2.10
C VAL A 39 -2.69 12.56 3.47
N GLU A 40 -2.89 13.42 4.46
CA GLU A 40 -3.36 13.04 5.80
C GLU A 40 -4.78 12.46 5.75
N ASP A 41 -5.68 13.07 4.96
CA ASP A 41 -7.05 12.60 4.72
C ASP A 41 -7.06 11.23 3.98
N ALA A 42 -5.97 10.87 3.31
CA ALA A 42 -5.76 9.54 2.72
C ALA A 42 -5.22 8.50 3.72
N GLY A 43 -4.85 8.90 4.94
CA GLY A 43 -4.31 8.02 5.98
C GLY A 43 -2.78 7.89 5.97
N LEU A 44 -2.07 8.72 5.20
CA LEU A 44 -0.62 8.74 5.12
C LEU A 44 -0.03 9.95 5.85
N SER A 45 1.28 9.90 6.11
CA SER A 45 2.09 10.98 6.64
C SER A 45 2.81 11.70 5.50
N PRO A 46 2.53 12.98 5.23
CA PRO A 46 3.25 13.73 4.21
C PRO A 46 4.69 14.01 4.67
N VAL A 47 5.65 13.75 3.80
CA VAL A 47 7.06 14.07 4.01
C VAL A 47 7.52 14.90 2.83
N ARG A 48 7.82 16.19 3.05
CA ARG A 48 8.35 17.03 1.98
C ARG A 48 9.84 16.76 1.80
N ALA A 49 10.27 16.57 0.56
CA ALA A 49 11.67 16.33 0.20
C ALA A 49 12.61 17.37 0.80
N ASP A 50 12.18 18.62 0.76
CA ASP A 50 12.90 19.80 1.21
C ASP A 50 13.26 19.75 2.70
N ASP A 51 12.33 19.25 3.52
CA ASP A 51 12.51 19.15 4.98
C ASP A 51 13.53 18.06 5.35
N LEU A 52 13.83 17.14 4.43
CA LEU A 52 14.80 16.07 4.62
C LEU A 52 16.23 16.50 4.23
N ARG A 53 16.39 17.57 3.45
CA ARG A 53 17.71 17.97 2.93
C ARG A 53 18.54 18.64 4.02
N GLN A 54 19.44 17.88 4.64
CA GLN A 54 20.46 18.43 5.55
C GLN A 54 21.62 19.09 4.78
N ASP A 55 21.90 18.62 3.56
CA ASP A 55 22.90 19.20 2.65
C ASP A 55 22.29 19.34 1.24
N PRO A 56 22.20 20.56 0.68
CA PRO A 56 21.62 20.78 -0.65
C PRO A 56 22.42 20.14 -1.80
N PHE A 57 23.65 19.69 -1.56
CA PHE A 57 24.53 19.09 -2.57
C PHE A 57 24.59 17.56 -2.50
N ILE A 58 24.02 16.93 -1.47
CA ILE A 58 24.09 15.47 -1.28
C ILE A 58 22.69 14.86 -1.46
N PRO A 59 22.41 14.19 -2.59
CA PRO A 59 21.09 13.62 -2.86
C PRO A 59 20.78 12.36 -2.02
N ARG A 60 21.64 11.98 -1.08
CA ARG A 60 21.51 10.72 -0.31
C ARG A 60 20.20 10.63 0.47
N ASP A 61 19.79 11.71 1.13
CA ASP A 61 18.59 11.68 1.96
C ASP A 61 17.33 11.56 1.12
N ILE A 62 17.28 12.25 -0.03
CA ILE A 62 16.21 12.10 -1.01
C ILE A 62 16.22 10.72 -1.65
N TRP A 63 17.39 10.21 -2.02
CA TRP A 63 17.55 8.87 -2.54
C TRP A 63 16.96 7.84 -1.57
N ARG A 64 17.34 7.92 -0.29
CA ARG A 64 16.77 7.07 0.76
C ARG A 64 15.26 7.28 0.87
N ALA A 65 14.78 8.52 0.89
CA ALA A 65 13.36 8.82 1.02
C ALA A 65 12.52 8.23 -0.14
N ILE A 66 12.98 8.32 -1.39
CA ILE A 66 12.32 7.71 -2.54
C ILE A 66 12.26 6.18 -2.39
N HIS A 67 13.32 5.59 -1.84
CA HIS A 67 13.39 4.15 -1.61
C HIS A 67 12.55 3.69 -0.41
N GLU A 68 12.33 4.55 0.58
CA GLU A 68 11.57 4.21 1.78
C GLU A 68 10.09 4.54 1.61
N ALA A 69 9.71 5.59 0.89
CA ALA A 69 8.33 6.05 0.76
C ALA A 69 7.39 4.97 0.21
N GLU A 70 6.14 4.99 0.69
CA GLU A 70 5.09 4.14 0.18
C GLU A 70 4.68 4.55 -1.23
N MET A 71 4.52 5.85 -1.40
CA MET A 71 4.18 6.49 -2.66
C MET A 71 4.76 7.90 -2.71
N ILE A 72 4.68 8.50 -3.90
CA ILE A 72 5.29 9.78 -4.18
C ILE A 72 4.24 10.69 -4.82
N ILE A 73 4.20 11.95 -4.38
CA ILE A 73 3.52 13.03 -5.09
C ILE A 73 4.61 13.92 -5.67
N ALA A 74 4.55 14.19 -6.97
CA ALA A 74 5.53 15.02 -7.66
C ALA A 74 4.86 16.22 -8.33
N ASP A 75 5.09 17.43 -7.83
CA ASP A 75 4.67 18.66 -8.50
C ASP A 75 5.69 19.05 -9.57
N VAL A 76 5.36 18.75 -10.83
CA VAL A 76 6.21 19.00 -11.99
C VAL A 76 5.94 20.38 -12.62
N THR A 77 5.17 21.25 -11.95
CA THR A 77 4.90 22.60 -12.43
C THR A 77 6.19 23.36 -12.72
N GLY A 78 6.30 23.94 -13.91
CA GLY A 78 7.46 24.72 -14.33
C GLY A 78 8.71 23.89 -14.63
N ASN A 79 8.61 22.56 -14.70
CA ASN A 79 9.68 21.66 -15.15
C ASN A 79 10.97 21.80 -14.32
N ASN A 80 10.85 21.88 -13.00
CA ASN A 80 12.01 22.00 -12.11
C ASN A 80 12.97 20.80 -12.31
N PRO A 81 14.25 21.03 -12.69
CA PRO A 81 15.18 19.94 -13.00
C PRO A 81 15.42 18.96 -11.85
N ASN A 82 15.38 19.44 -10.60
CA ASN A 82 15.55 18.59 -9.43
C ASN A 82 14.36 17.64 -9.27
N VAL A 83 13.14 18.19 -9.34
CA VAL A 83 11.90 17.37 -9.22
C VAL A 83 11.82 16.37 -10.37
N LEU A 84 12.18 16.76 -11.60
CA LEU A 84 12.20 15.85 -12.75
C LEU A 84 13.22 14.72 -12.58
N TRP A 85 14.39 14.99 -12.01
CA TRP A 85 15.37 13.96 -11.71
C TRP A 85 14.87 13.00 -10.63
N GLU A 86 14.31 13.52 -9.54
CA GLU A 86 13.73 12.73 -8.44
C GLU A 86 12.56 11.86 -8.92
N LEU A 87 11.70 12.41 -9.78
CA LEU A 87 10.62 11.69 -10.45
C LEU A 87 11.16 10.56 -11.34
N GLY A 88 12.23 10.80 -12.08
CA GLY A 88 12.89 9.77 -12.88
C GLY A 88 13.38 8.60 -12.02
N VAL A 89 13.99 8.89 -10.86
CA VAL A 89 14.43 7.87 -9.88
C VAL A 89 13.22 7.10 -9.32
N ALA A 90 12.14 7.81 -8.98
CA ALA A 90 10.90 7.21 -8.49
C ALA A 90 10.27 6.23 -9.49
N HIS A 91 10.15 6.64 -10.75
CA HIS A 91 9.66 5.78 -11.83
C HIS A 91 10.56 4.56 -12.08
N GLY A 92 11.89 4.77 -12.10
CA GLY A 92 12.85 3.67 -12.24
C GLY A 92 12.74 2.62 -11.13
N ARG A 93 12.22 3.01 -9.96
CA ARG A 93 12.02 2.12 -8.82
C ARG A 93 10.63 1.47 -8.76
N HIS A 94 9.75 1.81 -9.71
CA HIS A 94 8.35 1.41 -9.75
C HIS A 94 7.59 1.80 -8.47
N ARG A 95 7.87 2.99 -7.94
CA ARG A 95 7.06 3.56 -6.86
C ARG A 95 5.74 4.07 -7.44
N PRO A 96 4.61 3.95 -6.71
CA PRO A 96 3.39 4.63 -7.08
C PRO A 96 3.66 6.14 -7.09
N VAL A 97 3.34 6.82 -8.18
CA VAL A 97 3.53 8.27 -8.32
C VAL A 97 2.23 8.94 -8.76
N ILE A 98 1.87 10.02 -8.08
CA ILE A 98 0.88 10.98 -8.57
C ILE A 98 1.63 12.23 -9.00
N MET A 99 1.51 12.59 -10.28
CA MET A 99 2.07 13.85 -10.77
C MET A 99 1.04 14.96 -10.62
N LEU A 100 1.45 16.12 -10.10
CA LEU A 100 0.67 17.35 -10.08
C LEU A 100 1.25 18.34 -11.08
N THR A 101 0.40 19.13 -11.73
CA THR A 101 0.84 20.22 -12.61
C THR A 101 -0.19 21.33 -12.66
N GLN A 102 0.25 22.57 -12.89
CA GLN A 102 -0.66 23.67 -13.20
C GLN A 102 -0.99 23.78 -14.69
N SER A 103 -0.20 23.14 -15.54
CA SER A 103 -0.35 23.18 -16.99
C SER A 103 0.17 21.89 -17.61
N ILE A 104 -0.74 21.05 -18.09
CA ILE A 104 -0.38 19.79 -18.76
C ILE A 104 0.38 20.07 -20.07
N GLY A 105 0.05 21.16 -20.76
CA GLY A 105 0.67 21.52 -22.04
C GLY A 105 2.14 21.91 -21.93
N ASP A 106 2.60 22.28 -20.73
CA ASP A 106 3.99 22.68 -20.49
C ASP A 106 4.88 21.49 -20.10
N LEU A 107 4.32 20.29 -19.93
CA LEU A 107 5.09 19.11 -19.56
C LEU A 107 6.00 18.65 -20.72
N PRO A 108 7.21 18.11 -20.42
CA PRO A 108 8.04 17.46 -21.41
C PRO A 108 7.29 16.29 -22.07
N PHE A 109 7.60 16.03 -23.34
CA PHE A 109 6.94 14.99 -24.14
C PHE A 109 6.87 13.63 -23.42
N ASP A 110 7.96 13.22 -22.77
CA ASP A 110 8.04 11.96 -22.04
C ASP A 110 7.03 11.87 -20.87
N LEU A 111 6.69 13.00 -20.25
CA LEU A 111 5.75 13.07 -19.12
C LEU A 111 4.29 13.26 -19.55
N MET A 112 4.01 13.71 -20.79
CA MET A 112 2.62 13.90 -21.25
C MET A 112 1.81 12.60 -21.30
N SER A 113 2.49 11.47 -21.47
CA SER A 113 1.85 10.14 -21.50
C SER A 113 1.56 9.59 -20.10
N VAL A 114 2.14 10.20 -19.05
CA VAL A 114 1.93 9.83 -17.67
C VAL A 114 0.77 10.65 -17.10
N ARG A 115 -0.15 9.99 -16.39
CA ARG A 115 -1.31 10.67 -15.78
C ARG A 115 -0.83 11.75 -14.80
N ALA A 116 -1.29 12.97 -15.02
CA ALA A 116 -1.06 14.11 -14.13
C ALA A 116 -2.40 14.71 -13.69
N VAL A 117 -2.49 15.11 -12.43
CA VAL A 117 -3.64 15.82 -11.86
C VAL A 117 -3.41 17.32 -12.04
N PRO A 118 -4.19 18.01 -12.87
CA PRO A 118 -4.08 19.45 -13.03
C PRO A 118 -4.66 20.17 -11.82
N TYR A 119 -4.02 21.23 -11.36
CA TYR A 119 -4.55 22.09 -10.30
C TYR A 119 -4.32 23.58 -10.58
N SER A 120 -5.04 24.46 -9.88
CA SER A 120 -4.84 25.91 -9.97
C SER A 120 -4.50 26.51 -8.61
N ARG A 121 -3.72 27.60 -8.61
CA ARG A 121 -3.23 28.26 -7.37
C ARG A 121 -4.31 29.06 -6.64
N ASP A 122 -5.43 29.36 -7.30
CA ASP A 122 -6.52 30.07 -6.66
C ASP A 122 -7.19 29.21 -5.58
N ARG A 123 -7.91 29.86 -4.67
CA ARG A 123 -8.55 29.20 -3.52
C ARG A 123 -9.42 28.01 -3.92
N HIS A 124 -10.19 28.11 -5.00
CA HIS A 124 -11.05 27.03 -5.46
C HIS A 124 -10.25 25.89 -6.09
N GLY A 125 -9.15 26.19 -6.76
CA GLY A 125 -8.18 25.20 -7.25
C GLY A 125 -7.58 24.36 -6.14
N LEU A 126 -7.10 25.01 -5.09
CA LEU A 126 -6.48 24.33 -3.94
C LEU A 126 -7.50 23.52 -3.13
N GLU A 127 -8.72 24.04 -2.96
CA GLU A 127 -9.80 23.31 -2.28
C GLU A 127 -10.20 22.05 -3.07
N ARG A 128 -10.30 22.15 -4.40
CA ARG A 128 -10.53 20.97 -5.25
C ARG A 128 -9.39 19.96 -5.15
N LEU A 129 -8.15 20.41 -5.26
CA LEU A 129 -6.98 19.53 -5.13
C LEU A 129 -7.02 18.79 -3.79
N ARG A 130 -7.29 19.48 -2.68
CA ARG A 130 -7.40 18.86 -1.36
C ARG A 130 -8.50 17.78 -1.31
N MET A 131 -9.65 18.03 -1.92
CA MET A 131 -10.79 17.11 -1.88
C MET A 131 -10.60 15.89 -2.80
N GLU A 132 -9.91 16.05 -3.93
CA GLU A 132 -9.72 14.98 -4.93
C GLU A 132 -8.48 14.13 -4.64
N LEU A 133 -7.42 14.72 -4.08
CA LEU A 133 -6.15 14.06 -3.83
C LEU A 133 -6.24 12.79 -2.97
N PRO A 134 -7.08 12.70 -1.91
CA PRO A 134 -7.22 11.47 -1.13
C PRO A 134 -7.70 10.28 -1.96
N GLU A 135 -8.66 10.49 -2.86
CA GLU A 135 -9.18 9.43 -3.71
C GLU A 135 -8.15 9.01 -4.78
N GLU A 136 -7.43 9.97 -5.37
CA GLU A 136 -6.34 9.68 -6.29
C GLU A 136 -5.21 8.88 -5.62
N ILE A 137 -4.85 9.23 -4.37
CA ILE A 137 -3.89 8.49 -3.55
C ILE A 137 -4.35 7.04 -3.35
N ARG A 138 -5.58 6.83 -2.87
CA ARG A 138 -6.09 5.48 -2.62
C ARG A 138 -6.18 4.66 -3.91
N ALA A 139 -6.56 5.28 -5.03
CA ALA A 139 -6.58 4.62 -6.33
C ALA A 139 -5.17 4.19 -6.77
N ALA A 140 -4.18 5.07 -6.72
CA ALA A 140 -2.81 4.77 -7.11
C ALA A 140 -2.18 3.66 -6.25
N LEU A 141 -2.47 3.66 -4.94
CA LEU A 141 -2.01 2.60 -4.04
C LEU A 141 -2.67 1.25 -4.31
N ARG A 142 -3.97 1.22 -4.62
CA ARG A 142 -4.70 -0.01 -5.01
C ARG A 142 -4.17 -0.60 -6.31
N GLU A 143 -3.91 0.23 -7.32
CA GLU A 143 -3.34 -0.23 -8.60
C GLU A 143 -1.94 -0.82 -8.43
N SER A 144 -1.17 -0.30 -7.48
CA SER A 144 0.22 -0.71 -7.25
C SER A 144 0.36 -1.90 -6.30
N ARG A 145 -0.67 -2.21 -5.51
CA ARG A 145 -0.67 -3.33 -4.57
C ARG A 145 -1.26 -4.58 -5.22
N GLY A 146 -0.64 -5.73 -4.95
CA GLY A 146 -1.21 -7.02 -5.33
C GLY A 146 -2.30 -7.46 -4.34
N LEU A 147 -3.25 -8.27 -4.79
CA LEU A 147 -4.37 -8.80 -3.98
C LEU A 147 -3.95 -9.35 -2.60
N LEU A 148 -2.83 -10.09 -2.55
CA LEU A 148 -2.30 -10.62 -1.29
C LEU A 148 -1.98 -9.50 -0.30
N TRP A 149 -1.48 -8.37 -0.78
CA TRP A 149 -1.13 -7.24 0.06
C TRP A 149 -2.37 -6.52 0.59
N ASP A 150 -3.38 -6.31 -0.25
CA ASP A 150 -4.66 -5.74 0.21
C ASP A 150 -5.31 -6.59 1.30
N MET A 151 -5.22 -7.91 1.19
CA MET A 151 -5.68 -8.84 2.24
C MET A 151 -4.93 -8.63 3.56
N LEU A 152 -3.63 -8.31 3.52
CA LEU A 152 -2.76 -8.18 4.69
C LEU A 152 -2.80 -6.79 5.34
N SER A 153 -3.11 -5.75 4.57
CA SER A 153 -3.06 -4.35 5.01
C SER A 153 -4.09 -3.54 4.21
N PRO A 154 -5.36 -3.50 4.64
CA PRO A 154 -6.38 -2.72 3.95
C PRO A 154 -6.08 -1.22 4.08
N LEU A 155 -6.16 -0.50 2.95
CA LEU A 155 -5.81 0.93 2.83
C LEU A 155 -6.86 1.90 3.39
N ASP A 156 -8.12 1.49 3.50
CA ASP A 156 -9.18 2.43 3.76
C ASP A 156 -9.18 2.87 5.23
N ALA A 157 -9.29 4.18 5.48
CA ALA A 157 -9.52 4.72 6.84
C ALA A 157 -10.87 4.25 7.44
N LEU A 158 -11.76 3.72 6.60
CA LEU A 158 -12.98 3.02 6.95
C LEU A 158 -12.80 1.50 7.00
N ALA A 159 -11.57 0.98 6.98
CA ALA A 159 -11.30 -0.41 7.28
C ALA A 159 -11.84 -0.70 8.67
N LEU A 160 -13.07 -1.21 8.72
CA LEU A 160 -13.75 -1.52 9.96
C LEU A 160 -12.88 -2.55 10.67
N GLU A 161 -12.31 -2.15 11.79
CA GLU A 161 -11.70 -3.10 12.69
C GLU A 161 -12.85 -3.89 13.32
N PRO A 162 -12.85 -5.23 13.20
CA PRO A 162 -11.77 -6.12 12.73
C PRO A 162 -11.78 -6.53 11.23
N CYS A 163 -10.59 -6.87 10.69
CA CYS A 163 -10.35 -7.38 9.32
C CYS A 163 -10.07 -8.90 9.30
N TYR A 164 -10.68 -9.62 8.36
CA TYR A 164 -10.65 -11.09 8.31
C TYR A 164 -10.31 -11.65 6.93
N ILE A 165 -9.47 -12.68 6.92
CA ILE A 165 -9.31 -13.58 5.76
C ILE A 165 -10.05 -14.88 6.08
N VAL A 166 -11.11 -15.16 5.35
CA VAL A 166 -11.85 -16.41 5.44
C VAL A 166 -11.36 -17.34 4.36
N ALA A 167 -10.69 -18.39 4.77
CA ALA A 167 -10.25 -19.43 3.86
C ALA A 167 -10.74 -20.77 4.39
N ARG A 168 -10.92 -21.72 3.48
CA ARG A 168 -10.83 -23.13 3.85
C ARG A 168 -9.49 -23.66 3.38
N PRO A 169 -8.46 -23.66 4.25
CA PRO A 169 -7.31 -24.51 3.99
C PRO A 169 -7.86 -25.92 3.77
N LEU A 170 -7.44 -26.60 2.70
CA LEU A 170 -7.97 -27.92 2.33
C LEU A 170 -8.20 -28.78 3.59
N PRO A 171 -9.44 -29.21 3.85
CA PRO A 171 -9.77 -29.87 5.08
C PRO A 171 -8.97 -31.17 5.17
N TRP A 172 -8.47 -31.44 6.37
CA TRP A 172 -8.12 -32.79 6.75
C TRP A 172 -9.42 -33.59 6.79
N THR A 173 -9.74 -34.30 5.69
CA THR A 173 -10.86 -35.22 5.70
C THR A 173 -10.39 -36.53 6.29
N GLY A 174 -10.47 -36.66 7.61
CA GLY A 174 -10.40 -37.96 8.31
C GLY A 174 -11.57 -38.89 7.95
N ARG A 175 -12.12 -38.81 6.73
CA ARG A 175 -13.18 -39.71 6.27
C ARG A 175 -12.56 -41.05 5.90
N GLY A 176 -12.46 -41.92 6.90
CA GLY A 176 -12.16 -43.34 6.74
C GLY A 176 -11.25 -43.97 7.78
N ASP A 177 -10.75 -43.23 8.78
CA ASP A 177 -9.76 -43.77 9.73
C ASP A 177 -10.19 -43.55 11.19
N PRO A 178 -10.64 -44.60 11.89
CA PRO A 178 -11.03 -44.54 13.31
C PRO A 178 -9.88 -44.20 14.26
N ASP A 179 -8.62 -44.30 13.82
CA ASP A 179 -7.43 -44.21 14.67
C ASP A 179 -6.65 -42.88 14.50
N ALA A 180 -7.23 -41.87 13.87
CA ALA A 180 -6.57 -40.58 13.63
C ALA A 180 -6.46 -39.66 14.86
N GLN A 181 -6.07 -40.23 16.00
CA GLN A 181 -6.00 -39.54 17.27
C GLN A 181 -4.66 -38.83 17.51
N ASP A 182 -3.62 -39.13 16.73
CA ASP A 182 -2.35 -38.41 16.82
C ASP A 182 -1.71 -38.22 15.44
N TYR A 183 -1.51 -36.95 15.10
CA TYR A 183 -0.57 -36.35 14.16
C TYR A 183 0.01 -37.21 13.01
N HIS A 184 -0.06 -36.60 11.80
CA HIS A 184 0.60 -36.95 10.53
C HIS A 184 -0.15 -37.95 9.63
N THR A 185 -0.78 -37.47 8.54
CA THR A 185 -1.19 -38.35 7.44
C THR A 185 -1.03 -37.72 6.05
N TYR A 186 -0.49 -38.54 5.14
CA TYR A 186 0.10 -38.23 3.84
C TYR A 186 -0.98 -38.10 2.75
N SER A 187 -0.95 -37.04 1.94
CA SER A 187 -1.85 -36.89 0.78
C SER A 187 -1.38 -37.74 -0.40
N HIS A 188 -2.09 -38.82 -0.74
CA HIS A 188 -1.78 -39.66 -1.91
C HIS A 188 -1.91 -38.96 -3.27
N ARG A 189 -2.58 -37.80 -3.36
CA ARG A 189 -2.69 -37.01 -4.60
C ARG A 189 -1.50 -36.08 -4.86
N THR A 190 -0.73 -35.72 -3.84
CA THR A 190 0.36 -34.73 -3.94
C THR A 190 1.67 -35.15 -3.26
N GLY A 191 1.69 -36.31 -2.60
CA GLY A 191 2.84 -36.82 -1.86
C GLY A 191 3.25 -35.96 -0.65
N ARG A 192 2.36 -35.09 -0.14
CA ARG A 192 2.69 -34.13 0.91
C ARG A 192 1.69 -34.19 2.07
N THR A 193 2.23 -34.35 3.27
CA THR A 193 1.53 -34.29 4.56
C THR A 193 1.36 -32.82 4.96
N LYS A 194 0.12 -32.32 5.12
CA LYS A 194 -0.13 -30.97 5.70
C LYS A 194 -0.92 -31.13 6.99
N THR A 195 -0.42 -30.56 8.09
CA THR A 195 -0.94 -30.76 9.46
C THR A 195 -1.64 -29.50 9.97
N ARG A 196 -2.29 -29.56 11.15
CA ARG A 196 -2.71 -28.37 11.93
C ARG A 196 -1.55 -27.36 12.09
N GLY A 197 -0.31 -27.84 12.13
CA GLY A 197 0.90 -27.02 12.12
C GLY A 197 1.07 -26.19 10.84
N SER A 198 0.56 -26.63 9.68
CA SER A 198 0.56 -25.84 8.45
C SER A 198 -0.37 -24.62 8.53
N TYR A 199 -1.51 -24.74 9.22
CA TYR A 199 -2.43 -23.62 9.43
C TYR A 199 -1.89 -22.61 10.45
N ILE A 200 -1.37 -23.11 11.57
CA ILE A 200 -0.64 -22.28 12.55
C ILE A 200 0.56 -21.60 11.88
N GLY A 201 1.25 -22.31 10.99
CA GLY A 201 2.37 -21.77 10.21
C GLY A 201 1.96 -20.62 9.29
N ILE A 202 0.84 -20.72 8.58
CA ILE A 202 0.33 -19.61 7.73
C ILE A 202 -0.07 -18.42 8.60
N ARG A 203 -0.78 -18.63 9.72
CA ARG A 203 -1.14 -17.54 10.65
C ARG A 203 0.10 -16.87 11.24
N GLY A 204 1.08 -17.67 11.67
CA GLY A 204 2.35 -17.17 12.20
C GLY A 204 3.15 -16.41 11.16
N LEU A 205 3.14 -16.87 9.91
CA LEU A 205 3.82 -16.20 8.80
C LEU A 205 3.13 -14.88 8.45
N ILE A 206 1.81 -14.86 8.29
CA ILE A 206 1.04 -13.63 8.05
C ILE A 206 1.30 -12.60 9.15
N ARG A 207 1.27 -13.03 10.41
CA ARG A 207 1.56 -12.18 11.56
C ARG A 207 3.00 -11.67 11.55
N ALA A 208 3.99 -12.54 11.32
CA ALA A 208 5.39 -12.15 11.25
C ALA A 208 5.67 -11.18 10.09
N PHE A 209 5.03 -11.37 8.94
CA PHE A 209 5.11 -10.45 7.81
C PHE A 209 4.50 -9.09 8.18
N GLY A 210 3.29 -9.06 8.75
CA GLY A 210 2.66 -7.82 9.21
C GLY A 210 3.51 -7.07 10.25
N GLU A 211 4.06 -7.78 11.23
CA GLU A 211 4.96 -7.20 12.25
C GLU A 211 6.27 -6.67 11.63
N MET A 212 6.88 -7.39 10.69
CA MET A 212 8.11 -6.98 10.00
C MET A 212 7.91 -5.70 9.18
N TYR A 213 6.74 -5.54 8.56
CA TYR A 213 6.39 -4.35 7.78
C TYR A 213 5.72 -3.24 8.62
N ARG A 214 5.59 -3.44 9.94
CA ARG A 214 4.94 -2.50 10.88
C ARG A 214 3.52 -2.14 10.47
N GLU A 215 2.78 -3.11 9.95
CA GLU A 215 1.39 -2.91 9.55
C GLU A 215 0.53 -2.57 10.76
N ARG A 216 -0.35 -1.58 10.60
CA ARG A 216 -1.29 -1.13 11.64
C ARG A 216 -2.37 -2.18 11.90
N LEU A 217 -2.73 -2.93 10.87
CA LEU A 217 -3.76 -3.96 10.88
C LEU A 217 -3.21 -5.23 10.27
N ILE A 218 -3.37 -6.34 10.99
CA ILE A 218 -3.04 -7.68 10.48
C ILE A 218 -4.35 -8.46 10.47
N PRO A 219 -4.78 -8.98 9.30
CA PRO A 219 -6.04 -9.72 9.21
C PRO A 219 -5.98 -10.98 10.07
N GLU A 220 -7.09 -11.30 10.72
CA GLU A 220 -7.25 -12.62 11.33
C GLU A 220 -7.68 -13.64 10.27
N VAL A 221 -6.93 -14.75 10.17
CA VAL A 221 -7.34 -15.88 9.33
C VAL A 221 -8.34 -16.74 10.09
N ILE A 222 -9.55 -16.87 9.55
CA ILE A 222 -10.62 -17.71 10.10
C ILE A 222 -10.88 -18.88 9.16
N ASP A 223 -11.10 -20.05 9.74
CA ASP A 223 -11.59 -21.22 9.00
C ASP A 223 -13.07 -21.03 8.67
N SER A 224 -13.41 -21.19 7.40
CA SER A 224 -14.79 -21.07 6.90
C SER A 224 -15.82 -21.95 7.63
N GLU A 225 -15.41 -23.07 8.25
CA GLU A 225 -16.34 -23.99 8.93
C GLU A 225 -16.82 -23.48 10.30
N VAL A 226 -16.08 -22.55 10.93
CA VAL A 226 -16.34 -22.11 12.32
C VAL A 226 -16.70 -20.63 12.43
N ILE A 227 -17.06 -19.99 11.31
CA ILE A 227 -17.49 -18.59 11.30
C ILE A 227 -18.82 -18.43 12.05
N ASP A 228 -18.87 -17.44 12.96
CA ASP A 228 -20.14 -16.97 13.53
C ASP A 228 -20.95 -16.26 12.42
N PRO A 229 -22.17 -16.72 12.10
CA PRO A 229 -23.01 -16.08 11.09
C PRO A 229 -23.30 -14.60 11.32
N LYS A 230 -23.15 -14.09 12.55
CA LYS A 230 -23.26 -12.65 12.86
C LYS A 230 -22.16 -11.83 12.20
N LEU A 231 -20.97 -12.42 12.00
CA LEU A 231 -19.86 -11.78 11.31
C LEU A 231 -20.19 -11.41 9.86
N MET A 232 -21.17 -12.08 9.25
CA MET A 232 -21.63 -11.75 7.89
C MET A 232 -22.71 -10.66 7.86
N GLN A 233 -23.19 -10.23 9.03
CA GLN A 233 -24.29 -9.28 9.18
C GLN A 233 -23.81 -7.90 9.69
N GLU A 234 -22.58 -7.84 10.18
CA GLU A 234 -21.91 -6.63 10.62
C GLU A 234 -20.95 -6.14 9.53
N PRO A 235 -20.70 -4.82 9.45
CA PRO A 235 -19.83 -4.28 8.42
C PRO A 235 -18.36 -4.59 8.83
N HIS A 236 -17.67 -5.38 8.01
CA HIS A 236 -16.29 -5.81 8.21
C HIS A 236 -15.53 -5.84 6.89
N ASN A 237 -14.19 -5.82 6.97
CA ASN A 237 -13.34 -6.18 5.85
C ASN A 237 -13.19 -7.70 5.76
N LEU A 238 -13.80 -8.31 4.74
CA LEU A 238 -13.85 -9.74 4.56
C LEU A 238 -13.22 -10.18 3.24
N TYR A 239 -12.16 -10.98 3.31
CA TYR A 239 -11.54 -11.60 2.14
C TYR A 239 -11.86 -13.09 2.10
N LEU A 240 -12.74 -13.49 1.19
CA LEU A 240 -13.14 -14.88 1.03
C LEU A 240 -12.26 -15.60 0.00
N ILE A 241 -11.62 -16.69 0.40
CA ILE A 241 -10.73 -17.49 -0.43
C ILE A 241 -11.30 -18.90 -0.63
N GLY A 242 -11.43 -19.32 -1.88
CA GLY A 242 -11.87 -20.67 -2.30
C GLY A 242 -13.14 -20.66 -3.14
N SER A 243 -13.40 -21.74 -3.87
CA SER A 243 -14.70 -21.93 -4.55
C SER A 243 -15.80 -22.24 -3.53
N GLY A 244 -17.07 -22.03 -3.85
CA GLY A 244 -18.15 -22.25 -2.89
C GLY A 244 -18.29 -23.68 -2.37
N LYS A 245 -17.88 -24.67 -3.20
CA LYS A 245 -17.68 -26.06 -2.77
C LYS A 245 -16.73 -26.23 -1.58
N ILE A 246 -15.75 -25.33 -1.49
CA ILE A 246 -14.68 -25.34 -0.49
C ILE A 246 -15.02 -24.31 0.57
N ASN A 247 -15.18 -23.03 0.25
CA ASN A 247 -15.61 -22.00 1.18
C ASN A 247 -17.08 -21.66 0.93
N GLN A 248 -18.01 -22.20 1.73
CA GLN A 248 -19.46 -22.01 1.53
C GLN A 248 -19.91 -20.54 1.52
N TRP A 249 -19.08 -19.63 2.03
CA TRP A 249 -19.37 -18.20 2.07
C TRP A 249 -19.05 -17.48 0.74
N THR A 250 -18.36 -18.13 -0.22
CA THR A 250 -18.07 -17.55 -1.55
C THR A 250 -19.15 -17.76 -2.59
N GLU A 251 -20.14 -18.60 -2.30
CA GLU A 251 -21.35 -18.74 -3.11
C GLU A 251 -22.38 -17.69 -2.64
N HIS A 252 -22.52 -16.61 -3.41
CA HIS A 252 -23.61 -15.63 -3.31
C HIS A 252 -24.70 -15.94 -4.33
#